data_AF-A0A7V2LV07-F1
#
_entry.id   AF-A0A7V2LV07-F1
#
_cell.length_a   1.000
_cell.length_b   1.000
_cell.length_c   1.000
_cell.angle_alpha   90.00
_cell.angle_beta   90.00
_cell.angle_gamma   90.00
#
_symmetry.space_group_name_H-M   'P 1'
#
loop_
_entity.id
_entity.type
_entity.pdbx_description
1 polymer ?
#
loop_
_entity_poly.entity_id
_entity_poly.type
_entity_poly.pdbx_seq_one_letter_code
_entity_poly.pdbx_strand_id
1 'polypeptide(L)'
;MQIYETILEDVHGQVTTVLLNAASYAKDNRLLPKGFDKTAVPDEVVPHGVALQDANFISGSDTVTYTVALGDASGPFTVEVELLYQPIAHRWAANAGAYNTPESQAFWSYYQRMPNQPERVAQASATVSP
;
A
#
# COMPACT_ATOMS: atom_id res chain seq x y z
N MET A 1 1.32 9.36 2.51
CA MET A 1 2.17 8.40 1.80
C MET A 1 1.24 7.48 1.01
N GLN A 2 1.49 7.29 -0.29
CA GLN A 2 0.69 6.35 -1.07
C GLN A 2 1.19 4.92 -0.81
N ILE A 3 0.38 4.11 -0.13
CA ILE A 3 0.62 2.68 0.06
C ILE A 3 -0.52 1.94 -0.65
N TYR A 4 -0.17 1.06 -1.59
CA TYR A 4 -1.13 0.24 -2.34
C TYR A 4 -1.34 -1.07 -1.59
N GLU A 5 -2.47 -1.18 -0.90
CA GLU A 5 -2.76 -2.30 -0.01
C GLU A 5 -4.25 -2.46 0.25
N THR A 6 -4.60 -3.62 0.79
CA THR A 6 -5.94 -3.90 1.33
C THR A 6 -5.94 -3.73 2.85
N ILE A 7 -6.94 -3.03 3.35
CA ILE A 7 -7.19 -2.82 4.77
C ILE A 7 -8.61 -3.31 5.06
N LEU A 8 -8.71 -4.40 5.83
CA LEU A 8 -9.97 -5.04 6.18
C LEU A 8 -10.47 -4.55 7.55
N GLU A 9 -11.79 -4.48 7.72
CA GLU A 9 -12.45 -4.18 8.99
C GLU A 9 -13.30 -5.36 9.43
N ASP A 10 -13.44 -5.51 10.75
CA ASP A 10 -14.37 -6.44 11.35
C ASP A 10 -15.79 -5.86 11.45
N VAL A 11 -16.71 -6.64 12.02
CA VAL A 11 -18.12 -6.25 12.19
C VAL A 11 -18.32 -5.05 13.11
N HIS A 12 -17.30 -4.64 13.87
CA HIS A 12 -17.30 -3.46 14.73
C HIS A 12 -16.59 -2.26 14.07
N GLY A 13 -16.24 -2.37 12.78
CA GLY A 13 -15.47 -1.36 12.05
C GLY A 13 -14.02 -1.25 12.54
N GLN A 14 -13.54 -2.21 13.33
CA GLN A 14 -12.16 -2.21 13.79
C GLN A 14 -11.29 -2.89 12.77
N VAL A 15 -10.12 -2.31 12.55
CA VAL A 15 -9.26 -2.81 11.51
C VAL A 15 -8.65 -4.15 11.90
N THR A 16 -8.73 -5.13 11.00
CA THR A 16 -8.34 -6.51 11.28
C THR A 16 -7.41 -7.05 10.19
N THR A 17 -6.64 -8.07 10.58
CA THR A 17 -5.87 -8.93 9.67
C THR A 17 -6.31 -10.40 9.78
N VAL A 18 -7.33 -10.69 10.58
CA VAL A 18 -7.90 -12.03 10.72
C VAL A 18 -8.97 -12.20 9.64
N LEU A 19 -8.69 -13.04 8.64
CA LEU A 19 -9.57 -13.23 7.48
C LEU A 19 -11.01 -13.64 7.88
N LEU A 20 -11.17 -14.49 8.90
CA LEU A 20 -12.49 -14.90 9.38
C LEU A 20 -13.29 -13.79 10.06
N ASN A 21 -12.61 -12.72 10.51
CA ASN A 21 -13.26 -11.56 11.09
C ASN A 21 -13.51 -10.47 10.04
N ALA A 22 -12.96 -10.57 8.83
CA ALA A 22 -13.09 -9.55 7.80
C ALA A 22 -14.54 -9.47 7.32
N ALA A 23 -15.20 -8.36 7.63
CA ALA A 23 -16.59 -8.09 7.28
C ALA A 23 -16.72 -7.02 6.19
N SER A 24 -15.76 -6.10 6.11
CA SER A 24 -15.75 -5.05 5.09
C SER A 24 -14.32 -4.54 4.81
N TYR A 25 -14.21 -3.61 3.86
CA TYR A 25 -12.96 -2.97 3.48
C TYR A 25 -12.95 -1.52 3.94
N ALA A 26 -11.99 -1.14 4.78
CA ALA A 26 -11.66 0.28 5.02
C ALA A 26 -11.10 0.93 3.76
N LYS A 27 -10.29 0.15 3.03
CA LYS A 27 -9.54 0.57 1.83
C LYS A 27 -9.11 -0.64 1.04
N ASP A 28 -9.20 -0.55 -0.28
CA ASP A 28 -8.49 -1.43 -1.19
C ASP A 28 -8.08 -0.63 -2.41
N ASN A 29 -6.80 -0.29 -2.48
CA ASN A 29 -6.23 0.44 -3.61
C ASN A 29 -5.08 -0.35 -4.24
N ARG A 30 -5.10 -1.69 -4.21
CA ARG A 30 -4.10 -2.48 -4.96
C ARG A 30 -4.17 -2.11 -6.45
N LEU A 31 -3.02 -1.84 -7.07
CA LEU A 31 -2.95 -1.46 -8.49
C LEU A 31 -3.74 -2.45 -9.35
N LEU A 32 -4.63 -1.91 -10.17
CA LEU A 32 -5.55 -2.72 -10.96
C LEU A 32 -4.78 -3.44 -12.08
N PRO A 33 -5.16 -4.69 -12.44
CA PRO A 33 -4.60 -5.35 -13.61
C PRO A 33 -4.81 -4.53 -14.89
N LYS A 34 -3.93 -4.75 -15.87
CA LYS A 34 -4.14 -4.19 -17.21
C LYS A 34 -5.42 -4.77 -17.83
N GLY A 35 -6.27 -3.88 -18.34
CA GLY A 35 -7.60 -4.20 -18.89
C GLY A 35 -8.73 -4.22 -17.87
N PHE A 36 -8.46 -3.97 -16.59
CA PHE A 36 -9.49 -3.98 -15.55
C PHE A 36 -10.38 -2.71 -15.59
N ASP A 37 -11.69 -2.91 -15.74
CA ASP A 37 -12.69 -1.84 -15.64
C ASP A 37 -13.41 -1.93 -14.29
N LYS A 38 -13.05 -1.03 -13.37
CA LYS A 38 -13.63 -0.99 -12.02
C LYS A 38 -15.11 -0.63 -11.97
N THR A 39 -15.70 -0.20 -13.08
CA THR A 39 -17.14 0.12 -13.18
C THR A 39 -17.98 -1.03 -13.71
N ALA A 40 -17.33 -2.09 -14.22
CA ALA A 40 -17.97 -3.23 -14.88
C ALA A 40 -17.69 -4.56 -14.18
N VAL A 41 -17.31 -4.54 -12.91
CA VAL A 41 -17.06 -5.73 -12.08
C VAL A 41 -17.98 -5.75 -10.86
N PRO A 42 -18.25 -6.94 -10.27
CA PRO A 42 -19.03 -7.05 -9.05
C PRO A 42 -18.38 -6.34 -7.86
N ASP A 43 -19.20 -5.98 -6.87
CA ASP A 43 -18.78 -5.25 -5.67
C ASP A 43 -17.73 -6.00 -4.83
N GLU A 44 -17.62 -7.32 -4.96
CA GLU A 44 -16.61 -8.12 -4.26
C GLU A 44 -15.20 -7.99 -4.86
N VAL A 45 -15.09 -7.37 -6.04
CA VAL A 45 -13.84 -7.27 -6.81
C VAL A 45 -13.41 -5.82 -7.02
N VAL A 46 -14.30 -4.85 -6.81
CA VAL A 46 -13.96 -3.43 -6.97
C VAL A 46 -12.90 -2.99 -5.95
N PRO A 47 -12.06 -1.99 -6.29
CA PRO A 47 -11.29 -1.27 -5.27
C PRO A 47 -12.24 -0.59 -4.27
N HIS A 48 -11.78 -0.37 -3.04
CA HIS A 48 -12.56 0.24 -1.97
C HIS A 48 -11.91 1.53 -1.44
N GLY A 49 -12.74 2.43 -0.93
CA GLY A 49 -12.33 3.75 -0.46
C GLY A 49 -12.12 4.73 -1.61
N VAL A 50 -11.16 5.65 -1.46
CA VAL A 50 -10.91 6.75 -2.41
C VAL A 50 -10.61 6.24 -3.84
N ALA A 51 -9.93 5.10 -3.95
CA ALA A 51 -9.53 4.51 -5.24
C ALA A 51 -10.71 4.17 -6.16
N LEU A 52 -11.90 3.86 -5.61
CA LEU A 52 -13.08 3.60 -6.42
C LEU A 52 -13.54 4.84 -7.18
N GLN A 53 -13.50 6.00 -6.53
CA GLN A 53 -13.99 7.27 -7.07
C GLN A 53 -12.88 8.10 -7.74
N ASP A 54 -11.62 7.69 -7.63
CA ASP A 54 -10.50 8.39 -8.24
C ASP A 54 -10.47 8.18 -9.76
N ALA A 55 -10.58 9.25 -10.52
CA ALA A 55 -10.60 9.20 -11.99
C ALA A 55 -9.26 8.79 -12.61
N ASN A 56 -8.14 9.00 -11.91
CA ASN A 56 -6.81 8.64 -12.42
C ASN A 56 -6.32 7.26 -11.96
N PHE A 57 -7.05 6.61 -11.04
CA PHE A 57 -6.83 5.23 -10.62
C PHE A 57 -7.53 4.28 -11.61
N ILE A 58 -6.80 3.83 -12.61
CA ILE A 58 -7.32 3.10 -13.77
C ILE A 58 -6.60 1.77 -13.98
N SER A 59 -7.01 1.00 -14.98
CA SER A 59 -6.36 -0.25 -15.38
C SER A 59 -4.83 -0.09 -15.50
N GLY A 60 -4.08 -0.75 -14.63
CA GLY A 60 -2.62 -0.79 -14.66
C GLY A 60 -1.91 0.48 -14.20
N SER A 61 -2.63 1.50 -13.71
CA SER A 61 -2.00 2.80 -13.40
C SER A 61 -2.74 3.61 -12.35
N ASP A 62 -1.98 4.40 -11.60
CA ASP A 62 -2.43 5.44 -10.69
C ASP A 62 -1.50 6.66 -10.89
N THR A 63 -2.03 7.88 -10.77
CA THR A 63 -1.23 9.11 -10.85
C THR A 63 -1.16 9.80 -9.50
N VAL A 64 0.02 9.75 -8.88
CA VAL A 64 0.29 10.43 -7.61
C VAL A 64 1.02 11.76 -7.83
N THR A 65 0.56 12.81 -7.16
CA THR A 65 1.16 14.15 -7.23
C THR A 65 1.82 14.49 -5.90
N TYR A 66 3.08 14.91 -5.95
CA TYR A 66 3.82 15.43 -4.80
C TYR A 66 4.22 16.87 -5.06
N THR A 67 4.04 17.72 -4.05
CA THR A 67 4.48 19.12 -4.06
C THR A 67 5.53 19.31 -3.00
N VAL A 68 6.70 19.82 -3.39
CA VAL A 68 7.84 20.05 -2.50
C VAL A 68 8.15 21.53 -2.51
N ALA A 69 8.16 22.15 -1.33
CA ALA A 69 8.56 23.54 -1.18
C ALA A 69 10.09 23.65 -1.27
N LEU A 70 10.59 24.46 -2.21
CA LEU A 70 12.03 24.58 -2.50
C LEU A 70 12.73 25.70 -1.72
N GLY A 71 11.99 26.66 -1.16
CA GLY A 71 12.57 27.83 -0.50
C GLY A 71 13.51 28.60 -1.43
N ASP A 72 14.72 28.89 -0.96
CA ASP A 72 15.74 29.63 -1.71
C ASP A 72 16.64 28.72 -2.59
N ALA A 73 16.34 27.43 -2.70
CA ALA A 73 17.16 26.50 -3.48
C ALA A 73 17.03 26.78 -5.00
N SER A 74 18.17 26.88 -5.70
CA SER A 74 18.23 27.34 -7.09
C SER A 74 18.37 26.25 -8.16
N GLY A 75 18.34 24.97 -7.77
CA GLY A 75 18.45 23.84 -8.69
C GLY A 75 19.81 23.75 -9.43
N PRO A 76 19.94 22.84 -10.41
CA PRO A 76 18.90 21.89 -10.83
C PRO A 76 18.62 20.84 -9.74
N PHE A 77 17.38 20.34 -9.68
CA PHE A 77 16.97 19.29 -8.75
C PHE A 77 16.94 17.94 -9.44
N THR A 78 17.44 16.90 -8.77
CA THR A 78 17.22 15.52 -9.20
C THR A 78 16.04 14.96 -8.41
N VAL A 79 15.01 14.54 -9.14
CA VAL A 79 13.88 13.80 -8.59
C VAL A 79 14.09 12.33 -8.90
N GLU A 80 13.94 11.49 -7.89
CA GLU A 80 14.00 10.04 -8.01
C GLU A 80 12.70 9.45 -7.46
N VAL A 81 12.13 8.50 -8.20
CA VAL A 81 10.90 7.81 -7.82
C VAL A 81 11.15 6.32 -7.91
N GLU A 82 10.79 5.62 -6.83
CA GLU A 82 10.92 4.16 -6.72
C GLU A 82 9.55 3.54 -6.45
N LEU A 83 9.24 2.46 -7.18
CA LEU A 83 8.14 1.58 -6.83
C LEU A 83 8.69 0.45 -5.96
N LEU A 84 8.20 0.37 -4.74
CA LEU A 84 8.68 -0.53 -3.70
C LEU A 84 7.63 -1.60 -3.39
N TYR A 85 8.07 -2.84 -3.25
CA TYR A 85 7.24 -3.99 -2.89
C TYR A 85 7.68 -4.57 -1.54
N GLN A 86 6.71 -4.87 -0.68
CA GLN A 86 6.93 -5.62 0.55
C GLN A 86 5.98 -6.82 0.59
N PRO A 87 6.49 -8.02 0.85
CA PRO A 87 5.66 -9.22 0.89
C PRO A 87 4.73 -9.27 2.10
N ILE A 88 5.11 -8.60 3.20
CA ILE A 88 4.30 -8.51 4.42
C ILE A 88 4.24 -7.06 4.91
N ALA A 89 3.02 -6.55 5.05
CA ALA A 89 2.79 -5.25 5.64
C ALA A 89 3.18 -5.27 7.13
N HIS A 90 3.77 -4.18 7.62
CA HIS A 90 4.20 -4.08 9.01
C HIS A 90 3.09 -4.44 10.00
N ARG A 91 1.86 -3.97 9.76
CA ARG A 91 0.72 -4.22 10.64
C ARG A 91 0.34 -5.70 10.69
N TRP A 92 0.47 -6.42 9.57
CA TRP A 92 0.22 -7.86 9.53
C TRP A 92 1.19 -8.61 10.45
N ALA A 93 2.47 -8.28 10.37
CA ALA A 93 3.48 -8.87 11.24
C ALA A 93 3.23 -8.49 12.71
N ALA A 94 2.92 -7.22 13.00
CA ALA A 94 2.64 -6.74 14.36
C ALA A 94 1.41 -7.43 14.98
N ASN A 95 0.33 -7.56 14.22
CA ASN A 95 -0.88 -8.24 14.68
C ASN A 95 -0.60 -9.73 14.94
N ALA A 96 0.16 -10.40 14.07
CA ALA A 96 0.55 -11.80 14.28
C ALA A 96 1.41 -11.98 15.55
N GLY A 97 2.31 -11.04 15.83
CA GLY A 97 3.16 -11.04 17.02
C GLY A 97 2.44 -10.68 18.33
N ALA A 98 1.25 -10.08 18.26
CA ALA A 98 0.47 -9.69 19.44
C ALA A 98 -0.19 -10.88 20.15
N TYR A 99 -0.33 -12.02 19.47
CA TYR A 99 -0.88 -13.24 20.08
C TYR A 99 0.15 -13.92 20.97
N ASN A 100 -0.32 -14.44 22.11
CA ASN A 100 0.52 -15.16 23.07
C ASN A 100 0.53 -16.67 22.81
N THR A 101 1.02 -17.09 21.65
CA THR A 101 1.23 -18.52 21.32
C THR A 101 2.70 -18.78 20.98
N PRO A 102 3.19 -20.03 21.10
CA PRO A 102 4.55 -20.38 20.69
C PRO A 102 4.86 -20.00 19.23
N GLU A 103 3.90 -20.19 18.32
CA GLU A 103 4.05 -19.91 16.89
C GLU A 103 4.17 -18.41 16.61
N SER A 104 3.32 -17.60 17.25
CA SER A 104 3.36 -16.14 17.12
C SER A 104 4.65 -15.55 17.67
N GLN A 105 5.13 -16.05 18.82
CA GLN A 105 6.41 -15.64 19.39
C GLN A 105 7.58 -16.04 18.49
N ALA A 106 7.56 -17.26 17.94
CA ALA A 106 8.59 -17.73 17.01
C ALA A 106 8.64 -16.86 15.74
N PHE A 107 7.48 -16.65 15.10
CA PHE A 107 7.35 -15.80 13.92
C PHE A 107 7.86 -14.37 14.20
N TRP A 108 7.41 -13.76 15.29
CA TRP A 108 7.80 -12.40 15.66
C TRP A 108 9.32 -12.30 15.89
N SER A 109 9.93 -13.30 16.52
CA SER A 109 11.37 -13.35 16.72
C SER A 109 12.15 -13.42 15.40
N TYR A 110 11.64 -14.13 14.39
CA TYR A 110 12.24 -14.18 13.06
C TYR A 110 12.07 -12.85 12.34
N TYR A 111 10.86 -12.29 12.37
CA TYR A 111 10.55 -11.02 11.75
C TYR A 111 11.41 -9.87 12.30
N GLN A 112 11.64 -9.81 13.62
CA GLN A 112 12.50 -8.80 14.23
C GLN A 112 13.99 -8.91 13.87
N ARG A 113 14.46 -10.12 13.51
CA ARG A 113 15.85 -10.37 13.13
C ARG A 113 16.11 -10.13 11.64
N MET A 114 15.06 -10.05 10.84
CA MET A 114 15.15 -9.78 9.42
C MET A 114 14.90 -8.29 9.17
N PRO A 115 15.80 -7.59 8.46
CA PRO A 115 15.50 -6.25 7.97
C PRO A 115 14.24 -6.31 7.09
N ASN A 116 13.18 -5.58 7.46
CA ASN A 116 11.98 -5.47 6.61
C ASN A 116 12.20 -4.41 5.52
N GLN A 117 13.23 -4.62 4.69
CA GLN A 117 13.54 -3.74 3.57
C GLN A 117 12.61 -4.07 2.40
N PRO A 118 12.03 -3.05 1.74
CA PRO A 118 11.28 -3.29 0.51
C PRO A 118 12.21 -3.71 -0.63
N GLU A 119 11.67 -4.52 -1.53
CA GLU A 119 12.29 -4.80 -2.82
C GLU A 119 11.92 -3.70 -3.82
N ARG A 120 12.90 -3.20 -4.56
CA ARG A 120 12.66 -2.19 -5.60
C ARG A 120 12.18 -2.87 -6.88
N VAL A 121 10.95 -2.59 -7.26
CA VAL A 121 10.31 -3.12 -8.48
C VAL A 121 10.72 -2.31 -9.71
N ALA A 122 10.71 -0.97 -9.58
CA ALA A 122 11.04 -0.06 -10.65
C ALA A 122 11.59 1.26 -10.10
N GLN A 123 12.30 2.00 -10.94
CA GLN A 123 12.89 3.29 -10.59
C GLN A 123 12.86 4.20 -11.82
N ALA A 124 12.66 5.49 -11.59
CA ALA A 124 12.82 6.54 -12.59
C ALA A 124 13.50 7.76 -11.95
N SER A 125 14.23 8.53 -12.75
CA SER A 125 14.83 9.79 -12.31
C SER A 125 14.73 10.86 -13.38
N ALA A 126 14.60 12.12 -12.96
CA ALA A 126 14.57 13.28 -13.82
C ALA A 126 15.28 14.46 -13.16
N THR A 127 15.95 15.27 -13.99
CA THR A 127 16.47 16.57 -13.56
C THR A 127 15.46 17.66 -13.91
N VAL A 128 15.14 18.50 -12.94
CA VAL A 128 14.15 19.57 -13.07
C VAL A 128 14.81 20.89 -12.71
N SER A 129 14.71 21.86 -13.61
CA SER A 129 15.04 23.25 -13.31
C SER A 129 13.72 23.99 -13.07
N PRO A 130 13.64 24.87 -12.05
CA PRO A 130 12.46 25.70 -11.83
C PRO A 130 12.18 26.65 -13.00
#